data_AF-A0A2J6R998-F1
#
_entry.id   AF-A0A2J6R998-F1
#
_cell.length_a   1.000
_cell.length_b   1.000
_cell.length_c   1.000
_cell.angle_alpha   90.00
_cell.angle_beta   90.00
_cell.angle_gamma   90.00
#
_symmetry.space_group_name_H-M   'P 1'
#
loop_
_entity.id
_entity.type
_entity.pdbx_description
1 polymer ?
#
loop_
_entity_poly.entity_id
_entity_poly.type
_entity_poly.pdbx_seq_one_letter_code
_entity_poly.pdbx_strand_id
1 'polypeptide(L)'
;MVNVGSPDLQRVFPGRTEVSWAPDLSLKEFLEEQFKQQLPVSQGQYLRSLNVFEIEKICGLDIKWTDSLGDHLHVDLDLNIVNIYHHVEVLKGLLSAKPPTTFYPDGFLEETIQTLALLIPQSNSNCRSWYKRQQKLNPNQLDSEACNLILDPMLGRKVSNYKYWNERLDFLYEAFQSSASQPKSLSQFWNDRRNKVQWYTFWIAVTVLVLTIVFGLIQSITGIIQVNLAYHPIGY
;
A
#
# COMPACT_ATOMS: atom_id res chain seq x y z
N MET A 1 -15.03 13.37 -6.33
CA MET A 1 -15.05 14.54 -7.24
C MET A 1 -13.90 14.38 -8.25
N VAL A 2 -13.80 15.16 -9.33
CA VAL A 2 -12.63 15.17 -10.23
C VAL A 2 -12.08 16.59 -10.24
N ASN A 3 -10.80 16.78 -9.94
CA ASN A 3 -10.18 18.10 -9.94
C ASN A 3 -9.88 18.54 -11.37
N VAL A 4 -10.50 19.65 -11.81
CA VAL A 4 -10.31 20.27 -13.13
C VAL A 4 -9.58 21.59 -12.92
N GLY A 5 -8.47 21.81 -13.63
CA GLY A 5 -7.60 22.98 -13.45
C GLY A 5 -6.38 22.97 -14.36
N SER A 6 -5.49 23.96 -14.22
CA SER A 6 -4.32 24.10 -15.08
C SER A 6 -3.15 23.27 -14.54
N PRO A 7 -2.50 22.43 -15.38
CA PRO A 7 -1.49 21.46 -14.92
C PRO A 7 -0.22 22.08 -14.32
N ASP A 8 0.00 23.39 -14.47
CA ASP A 8 1.19 24.09 -13.99
C ASP A 8 1.35 24.13 -12.45
N LEU A 9 0.32 23.77 -11.68
CA LEU A 9 0.36 23.75 -10.21
C LEU A 9 0.78 22.40 -9.59
N GLN A 10 1.02 21.36 -10.40
CA GLN A 10 1.38 20.02 -9.91
C GLN A 10 2.63 19.99 -9.02
N ARG A 11 3.57 20.92 -9.21
CA ARG A 11 4.81 20.99 -8.41
C ARG A 11 4.60 21.45 -6.97
N VAL A 12 3.45 22.02 -6.63
CA VAL A 12 3.20 22.61 -5.31
C VAL A 12 2.35 21.71 -4.40
N PHE A 13 1.52 20.82 -4.97
CA PHE A 13 0.61 19.96 -4.22
C PHE A 13 0.62 18.51 -4.73
N PRO A 14 1.49 17.62 -4.20
CA PRO A 14 1.47 16.21 -4.57
C PRO A 14 0.11 15.58 -4.21
N GLY A 15 -0.51 14.87 -5.16
CA GLY A 15 -1.83 14.22 -5.00
C GLY A 15 -3.04 15.05 -5.43
N ARG A 16 -2.85 16.14 -6.18
CA ARG A 16 -3.92 16.87 -6.88
C ARG A 16 -3.60 16.95 -8.36
N THR A 17 -3.91 15.89 -9.10
CA THR A 17 -3.80 15.93 -10.55
C THR A 17 -4.95 16.79 -11.08
N GLU A 18 -4.65 18.03 -11.45
CA GLU A 18 -5.59 18.90 -12.15
C GLU A 18 -5.60 18.51 -13.64
N VAL A 19 -6.78 18.10 -14.12
CA VAL A 19 -6.96 17.74 -15.52
C VAL A 19 -7.45 18.96 -16.30
N SER A 20 -6.81 19.25 -17.43
CA SER A 20 -7.24 20.31 -18.35
C SER A 20 -8.50 19.90 -19.10
N TRP A 21 -9.60 20.61 -18.89
CA TRP A 21 -10.84 20.41 -19.64
C TRP A 21 -10.87 21.32 -20.86
N ALA A 22 -10.87 20.73 -22.06
CA ALA A 22 -10.96 21.48 -23.31
C ALA A 22 -12.39 22.04 -23.50
N PRO A 23 -12.54 23.28 -23.99
CA PRO A 23 -13.82 23.99 -24.05
C PRO A 23 -14.84 23.36 -25.03
N ASP A 24 -14.39 22.45 -25.89
CA ASP A 24 -15.16 21.78 -26.93
C ASP A 24 -15.70 20.39 -26.53
N LEU A 25 -15.28 19.84 -25.39
CA LEU A 25 -15.76 18.54 -24.89
C LEU A 25 -16.90 18.66 -23.87
N SER A 26 -17.92 17.82 -23.99
CA SER A 26 -18.92 17.68 -22.93
C SER A 26 -18.33 17.03 -21.68
N LEU A 27 -18.93 17.27 -20.51
CA LEU A 27 -18.50 16.66 -19.24
C LEU A 27 -18.47 15.12 -19.31
N LYS A 28 -19.43 14.53 -20.03
CA LYS A 28 -19.51 13.07 -20.19
C LYS A 28 -18.35 12.54 -21.02
N GLU A 29 -18.09 13.15 -22.17
CA GLU A 29 -16.97 12.76 -23.04
C GLU A 29 -15.63 12.97 -22.33
N PHE A 30 -15.49 14.08 -21.59
CA PHE A 30 -14.31 14.33 -20.77
C PHE A 30 -14.08 13.22 -19.72
N LEU A 31 -15.12 12.81 -18.98
CA LEU A 31 -14.99 11.74 -17.99
C LEU A 31 -14.74 10.37 -18.63
N GLU A 32 -15.35 10.08 -19.79
CA GLU A 32 -15.07 8.88 -20.57
C GLU A 32 -13.62 8.85 -21.09
N GLU A 33 -13.07 10.01 -21.45
CA GLU A 33 -11.67 10.12 -21.86
C GLU A 33 -10.69 9.95 -20.71
N GLN A 34 -11.02 10.47 -19.52
CA GLN A 34 -10.19 10.31 -18.33
C GLN A 34 -10.22 8.90 -17.76
N PHE A 35 -11.38 8.23 -17.81
CA PHE A 35 -11.59 6.90 -17.24
C PHE A 35 -11.86 5.88 -18.34
N LYS A 36 -10.93 5.74 -19.29
CA LYS A 36 -11.02 4.71 -20.34
C LYS A 36 -10.90 3.33 -19.74
N GLN A 37 -11.73 2.40 -20.22
CA GLN A 37 -11.57 0.98 -19.89
C GLN A 37 -10.23 0.49 -20.44
N GLN A 38 -9.46 -0.13 -19.55
CA GLN A 38 -8.17 -0.71 -19.83
C GLN A 38 -8.33 -2.22 -19.91
N LEU A 39 -7.70 -2.83 -20.92
CA LEU A 39 -7.61 -4.28 -20.98
C LEU A 39 -6.70 -4.76 -19.83
N PRO A 40 -7.09 -5.80 -19.08
CA PRO A 40 -6.26 -6.31 -18.01
C PRO A 40 -4.93 -6.81 -18.58
N VAL A 41 -3.85 -6.12 -18.22
CA VAL A 41 -2.49 -6.45 -18.64
C VAL A 41 -2.04 -7.77 -17.99
N SER A 42 -2.44 -7.98 -16.75
CA SER A 42 -2.09 -9.16 -15.95
C SER A 42 -3.27 -10.11 -15.80
N GLN A 43 -3.00 -11.42 -15.88
CA GLN A 43 -3.96 -12.45 -15.49
C GLN A 43 -3.62 -12.98 -14.10
N GLY A 44 -4.62 -13.07 -13.21
CA GLY A 44 -4.40 -13.60 -11.88
C GLY A 44 -5.38 -13.10 -10.84
N GLN A 45 -4.98 -13.22 -9.57
CA GLN A 45 -5.75 -12.74 -8.42
C GLN A 45 -4.86 -11.95 -7.47
N TYR A 46 -5.38 -10.83 -6.98
CA TYR A 46 -4.74 -10.04 -5.93
C TYR A 46 -4.73 -10.80 -4.60
N LEU A 47 -3.59 -10.73 -3.90
CA LEU A 47 -3.41 -11.43 -2.62
C LEU A 47 -4.37 -10.95 -1.55
N ARG A 48 -4.75 -11.87 -0.65
CA ARG A 48 -5.51 -11.57 0.59
C ARG A 48 -4.82 -10.55 1.49
N SER A 49 -3.50 -10.49 1.40
CA SER A 49 -2.69 -9.51 2.12
C SER A 49 -2.62 -8.14 1.48
N LEU A 50 -3.09 -7.94 0.25
CA LEU A 50 -3.13 -6.61 -0.35
C LEU A 50 -4.24 -5.80 0.34
N ASN A 51 -3.85 -5.00 1.32
CA ASN A 51 -4.73 -4.10 2.08
C ASN A 51 -3.92 -2.91 2.61
N VAL A 52 -4.60 -1.83 2.95
CA VAL A 52 -4.00 -0.57 3.40
C VAL A 52 -3.01 -0.73 4.56
N PHE A 53 -3.33 -1.58 5.54
CA PHE A 53 -2.47 -1.80 6.70
C PHE A 53 -1.15 -2.49 6.31
N GLU A 54 -1.22 -3.53 5.47
CA GLU A 54 -0.02 -4.23 5.00
C GLU A 54 0.76 -3.39 3.96
N ILE A 55 0.11 -2.54 3.19
CA ILE A 55 0.79 -1.61 2.26
C ILE A 55 1.66 -0.62 3.05
N GLU A 56 1.10 0.06 4.06
CA GLU A 56 1.88 0.97 4.91
C GLU A 56 3.01 0.23 5.62
N LYS A 57 2.71 -0.96 6.16
CA LYS A 57 3.65 -1.74 6.96
C LYS A 57 4.78 -2.40 6.16
N ILE A 58 4.47 -3.00 5.01
CA ILE A 58 5.41 -3.81 4.21
C ILE A 58 6.10 -2.94 3.17
N CYS A 59 5.34 -2.12 2.43
CA CYS A 59 5.91 -1.29 1.38
C CYS A 59 6.55 -0.02 1.94
N GLY A 60 6.14 0.43 3.13
CA GLY A 60 6.48 1.76 3.63
C GLY A 60 5.82 2.88 2.82
N LEU A 61 4.72 2.56 2.12
CA LEU A 61 3.94 3.56 1.38
C LEU A 61 2.96 4.24 2.34
N ASP A 62 3.07 5.56 2.47
CA ASP A 62 2.14 6.37 3.23
C ASP A 62 0.81 6.51 2.48
N ILE A 63 -0.29 6.28 3.18
CA ILE A 63 -1.62 6.41 2.60
C ILE A 63 -2.11 7.84 2.74
N LYS A 64 -2.27 8.52 1.61
CA LYS A 64 -2.89 9.85 1.56
C LYS A 64 -4.32 9.74 1.05
N TRP A 65 -5.23 10.42 1.73
CA TRP A 65 -6.63 10.45 1.36
C TRP A 65 -6.86 11.56 0.33
N THR A 66 -7.60 11.25 -0.74
CA THR A 66 -7.90 12.21 -1.79
C THR A 66 -9.41 12.37 -2.02
N ASP A 67 -9.83 13.59 -2.34
CA ASP A 67 -11.21 13.93 -2.73
C ASP A 67 -11.41 13.80 -4.26
N SER A 68 -10.33 13.52 -4.99
CA SER A 68 -10.28 13.38 -6.44
C SER A 68 -10.25 11.91 -6.84
N LEU A 69 -11.22 11.49 -7.64
CA LEU A 69 -11.26 10.16 -8.24
C LEU A 69 -10.09 9.98 -9.21
N GLY A 70 -9.66 11.04 -9.91
CA GLY A 70 -8.51 10.99 -10.81
C GLY A 70 -7.20 10.63 -10.11
N ASP A 71 -7.11 10.83 -8.80
CA ASP A 71 -5.94 10.50 -7.98
C ASP A 71 -6.07 9.15 -7.27
N HIS A 72 -7.21 8.46 -7.36
CA HIS A 72 -7.41 7.16 -6.71
C HIS A 72 -6.40 6.13 -7.21
N LEU A 73 -5.72 5.43 -6.29
CA LEU A 73 -4.65 4.46 -6.52
C LEU A 73 -3.42 5.03 -7.23
N HIS A 74 -3.28 6.35 -7.30
CA HIS A 74 -2.05 6.95 -7.80
C HIS A 74 -0.92 6.70 -6.79
N VAL A 75 0.11 5.99 -7.23
CA VAL A 75 1.29 5.67 -6.44
C VAL A 75 2.44 6.57 -6.88
N ASP A 76 2.99 7.30 -5.92
CA ASP A 76 4.19 8.12 -6.08
C ASP A 76 5.33 7.43 -5.32
N LEU A 77 6.28 6.83 -6.05
CA LEU A 77 7.41 6.11 -5.45
C LEU A 77 8.48 7.06 -4.90
N ASP A 78 8.58 8.29 -5.40
CA ASP A 78 9.57 9.27 -4.94
C ASP A 78 9.19 9.77 -3.55
N LEU A 79 7.89 10.01 -3.34
CA LEU A 79 7.35 10.39 -2.05
C LEU A 79 6.91 9.19 -1.19
N ASN A 80 6.98 7.97 -1.73
CA ASN A 80 6.44 6.74 -1.14
C ASN A 80 5.00 6.92 -0.64
N ILE A 81 4.11 7.41 -1.51
CA ILE A 81 2.70 7.65 -1.18
C ILE A 81 1.79 6.85 -2.11
N VAL A 82 0.67 6.39 -1.58
CA VAL A 82 -0.48 5.98 -2.39
C VAL A 82 -1.70 6.83 -2.03
N ASN A 83 -2.33 7.40 -3.06
CA ASN A 83 -3.54 8.19 -2.91
C ASN A 83 -4.78 7.29 -2.94
N ILE A 84 -5.65 7.39 -1.93
CA ILE A 84 -6.87 6.59 -1.84
C ILE A 84 -8.08 7.52 -1.68
N TYR A 85 -8.97 7.47 -2.65
CA TYR A 85 -10.29 8.11 -2.56
C TYR A 85 -11.10 7.58 -1.38
N HIS A 86 -11.76 8.45 -0.61
CA HIS A 86 -12.37 8.04 0.67
C HIS A 86 -13.89 8.28 0.79
N HIS A 87 -14.50 9.10 -0.06
CA HIS A 87 -15.94 9.44 0.03
C HIS A 87 -16.85 8.31 -0.50
N VAL A 88 -17.03 7.26 0.29
CA VAL A 88 -17.82 6.07 -0.05
C VAL A 88 -19.33 6.38 -0.13
N GLU A 89 -19.85 7.18 0.79
CA GLU A 89 -21.24 7.64 0.81
C GLU A 89 -21.61 8.41 -0.45
N VAL A 90 -20.69 9.23 -0.98
CA VAL A 90 -20.89 9.95 -2.24
C VAL A 90 -21.03 8.96 -3.40
N LEU A 91 -20.18 7.92 -3.47
CA LEU A 91 -20.28 6.90 -4.52
C LEU A 91 -21.61 6.14 -4.43
N LYS A 92 -22.00 5.71 -3.22
CA LYS A 92 -23.29 5.03 -2.99
C LYS A 92 -24.49 5.92 -3.33
N GLY A 93 -24.41 7.20 -2.98
CA GLY A 93 -25.45 8.20 -3.26
C GLY A 93 -25.65 8.41 -4.76
N LEU A 94 -24.56 8.53 -5.51
CA LEU A 94 -24.60 8.66 -6.98
C LEU A 94 -25.23 7.43 -7.64
N LEU A 95 -24.92 6.22 -7.15
CA LEU A 95 -25.51 4.98 -7.65
C LEU A 95 -27.00 4.82 -7.30
N SER A 96 -27.44 5.39 -6.17
CA SER A 96 -28.81 5.24 -5.68
C SER A 96 -29.77 6.31 -6.21
N ALA A 97 -29.26 7.33 -6.91
CA ALA A 97 -30.06 8.43 -7.45
C ALA A 97 -31.04 7.96 -8.55
N LYS A 98 -32.26 8.50 -8.54
CA LYS A 98 -33.28 8.26 -9.58
C LYS A 98 -33.73 9.59 -10.21
N PRO A 99 -33.61 9.79 -11.53
CA PRO A 99 -32.97 8.89 -12.50
C PRO A 99 -31.46 8.76 -12.25
N PRO A 100 -30.82 7.64 -12.65
CA PRO A 100 -29.37 7.48 -12.56
C PRO A 100 -28.72 8.55 -13.44
N THR A 101 -28.27 9.62 -12.80
CA THR A 101 -27.59 10.75 -13.45
C THR A 101 -26.11 10.57 -13.23
N THR A 102 -25.57 9.47 -13.75
CA THR A 102 -24.14 9.19 -13.69
C THR A 102 -23.50 9.72 -14.96
N PHE A 103 -22.77 10.83 -14.83
CA PHE A 103 -21.87 11.33 -15.89
C PHE A 103 -20.63 10.44 -16.06
N TYR A 104 -20.45 9.47 -15.16
CA TYR A 104 -19.35 8.52 -15.19
C TYR A 104 -19.68 7.33 -16.10
N PRO A 105 -18.64 6.69 -16.68
CA PRO A 105 -18.80 5.45 -17.43
C PRO A 105 -19.50 4.36 -16.61
N ASP A 106 -20.29 3.52 -17.29
CA ASP A 106 -21.02 2.44 -16.65
C ASP A 106 -20.07 1.47 -15.92
N GLY A 107 -20.39 1.14 -14.67
CA GLY A 107 -19.59 0.24 -13.83
C GLY A 107 -18.37 0.88 -13.15
N PHE A 108 -18.03 2.14 -13.46
CA PHE A 108 -16.86 2.82 -12.89
C PHE A 108 -16.99 3.04 -11.38
N LEU A 109 -18.16 3.50 -10.94
CA LEU A 109 -18.41 3.80 -9.52
C LEU A 109 -18.45 2.50 -8.70
N GLU A 110 -19.09 1.46 -9.23
CA GLU A 110 -19.12 0.12 -8.63
C GLU A 110 -17.71 -0.43 -8.50
N GLU A 111 -16.90 -0.37 -9.55
CA GLU A 111 -15.51 -0.82 -9.50
C GLU A 111 -14.71 -0.05 -8.45
N THR A 112 -14.90 1.27 -8.34
CA THR A 112 -14.24 2.11 -7.33
C THR A 112 -14.67 1.73 -5.90
N ILE A 113 -15.93 1.34 -5.69
CA ILE A 113 -16.35 0.81 -4.38
C ILE A 113 -15.67 -0.54 -4.11
N GLN A 114 -15.52 -1.38 -5.14
CA GLN A 114 -14.90 -2.70 -5.01
C GLN A 114 -13.38 -2.61 -4.78
N THR A 115 -12.68 -1.64 -5.36
CA THR A 115 -11.26 -1.38 -5.06
C THR A 115 -11.09 -0.98 -3.59
N LEU A 116 -11.99 -0.15 -3.06
CA LEU A 116 -11.99 0.22 -1.64
C LEU A 116 -12.30 -0.98 -0.74
N ALA A 117 -13.26 -1.82 -1.11
CA ALA A 117 -13.55 -3.07 -0.39
C ALA A 117 -12.37 -4.06 -0.42
N LEU A 118 -11.61 -4.07 -1.51
CA LEU A 118 -10.41 -4.89 -1.66
C LEU A 118 -9.28 -4.39 -0.74
N LEU A 119 -9.04 -3.08 -0.72
CA LEU A 119 -7.97 -2.46 0.07
C LEU A 119 -8.29 -2.30 1.56
N ILE A 120 -9.57 -2.14 1.91
CA ILE A 120 -10.05 -1.97 3.28
C ILE A 120 -11.05 -3.10 3.60
N PRO A 121 -10.58 -4.36 3.67
CA PRO A 121 -11.48 -5.49 3.83
C PRO A 121 -12.14 -5.47 5.21
N GLN A 122 -13.48 -5.50 5.22
CA GLN A 122 -14.28 -5.55 6.45
C GLN A 122 -13.86 -6.72 7.37
N SER A 123 -13.42 -7.84 6.82
CA SER A 123 -13.04 -9.03 7.60
C SER A 123 -11.73 -8.88 8.39
N ASN A 124 -10.89 -7.89 8.07
CA ASN A 124 -9.56 -7.74 8.68
C ASN A 124 -9.60 -6.81 9.91
N SER A 125 -9.34 -7.35 11.11
CA SER A 125 -9.31 -6.60 12.37
C SER A 125 -8.19 -5.55 12.44
N ASN A 126 -7.01 -5.85 11.89
CA ASN A 126 -5.88 -4.92 11.86
C ASN A 126 -6.21 -3.72 10.98
N CYS A 127 -6.77 -3.99 9.79
CA CYS A 127 -7.20 -2.96 8.86
C CYS A 127 -8.26 -2.03 9.48
N ARG A 128 -9.27 -2.58 10.17
CA ARG A 128 -10.28 -1.79 10.87
C ARG A 128 -9.70 -0.94 12.01
N SER A 129 -8.79 -1.51 12.80
CA SER A 129 -8.13 -0.79 13.90
C SER A 129 -7.24 0.34 13.36
N TRP A 130 -6.52 0.06 12.27
CA TRP A 130 -5.74 1.05 11.54
C TRP A 130 -6.61 2.17 10.97
N TYR A 131 -7.72 1.85 10.31
CA TYR A 131 -8.63 2.86 9.75
C TYR A 131 -9.24 3.73 10.84
N LYS A 132 -9.68 3.14 11.95
CA LYS A 132 -10.16 3.89 13.12
C LYS A 132 -9.11 4.83 13.70
N ARG A 133 -7.82 4.45 13.65
CA ARG A 133 -6.71 5.36 14.02
C ARG A 133 -6.63 6.52 13.03
N GLN A 134 -6.72 6.25 11.72
CA GLN A 134 -6.71 7.31 10.69
C GLN A 134 -7.88 8.27 10.83
N GLN A 135 -9.08 7.79 11.18
CA GLN A 135 -10.25 8.63 11.46
C GLN A 135 -10.05 9.57 12.65
N LYS A 136 -9.34 9.11 13.69
CA LYS A 136 -8.99 9.96 14.84
C LYS A 136 -7.98 11.04 14.48
N LEU A 137 -7.06 10.74 13.56
CA LEU A 137 -6.05 11.69 13.09
C LEU A 137 -6.64 12.71 12.11
N ASN A 138 -7.68 12.34 11.35
CA ASN A 138 -8.36 13.18 10.37
C ASN A 138 -9.85 13.31 10.74
N PRO A 139 -10.19 14.04 11.82
CA PRO A 139 -11.56 14.13 12.29
C PRO A 139 -12.48 14.74 11.21
N ASN A 140 -13.65 14.12 11.03
CA ASN A 140 -14.70 14.52 10.08
C ASN A 140 -14.32 14.51 8.60
N GLN A 141 -13.14 14.01 8.24
CA GLN A 141 -12.72 13.91 6.85
C GLN A 141 -12.95 12.51 6.29
N LEU A 142 -12.79 11.47 7.10
CA LEU A 142 -12.85 10.08 6.64
C LEU A 142 -14.19 9.41 6.87
N ASP A 143 -14.72 8.88 5.78
CA ASP A 143 -16.01 8.18 5.74
C ASP A 143 -16.01 6.91 6.62
N SER A 144 -16.98 6.81 7.51
CA SER A 144 -17.12 5.64 8.38
C SER A 144 -17.53 4.38 7.62
N GLU A 145 -18.13 4.52 6.44
CA GLU A 145 -18.62 3.41 5.63
C GLU A 145 -17.53 2.63 4.90
N ALA A 146 -16.31 3.17 4.79
CA ALA A 146 -15.21 2.50 4.09
C ALA A 146 -14.85 1.13 4.70
N CYS A 147 -14.98 0.98 6.02
CA CYS A 147 -14.75 -0.31 6.70
C CYS A 147 -15.93 -1.30 6.60
N ASN A 148 -17.10 -0.85 6.14
CA ASN A 148 -18.33 -1.64 6.05
C ASN A 148 -18.55 -2.19 4.64
N LEU A 149 -17.64 -1.90 3.70
CA LEU A 149 -17.73 -2.37 2.33
C LEU A 149 -17.54 -3.89 2.24
N ILE A 150 -18.42 -4.52 1.47
CA ILE A 150 -18.39 -5.96 1.20
C ILE A 150 -17.86 -6.14 -0.22
N LEU A 151 -16.77 -6.91 -0.32
CA LEU A 151 -16.24 -7.33 -1.62
C LEU A 151 -17.26 -8.26 -2.28
N ASP A 152 -17.74 -7.88 -3.46
CA ASP A 152 -18.66 -8.68 -4.24
C ASP A 152 -17.98 -10.00 -4.65
N PRO A 153 -18.56 -11.17 -4.35
CA PRO A 153 -18.02 -12.45 -4.79
C PRO A 153 -17.80 -12.56 -6.31
N MET A 154 -18.60 -11.87 -7.11
CA MET A 154 -18.51 -11.85 -8.58
C MET A 154 -17.33 -11.01 -9.09
N LEU A 155 -17.12 -9.81 -8.53
CA LEU A 155 -15.94 -8.99 -8.84
C LEU A 155 -14.68 -9.59 -8.21
N GLY A 156 -14.78 -10.06 -6.97
CA GLY A 156 -13.74 -10.79 -6.26
C GLY A 156 -12.38 -10.10 -6.30
N ARG A 157 -11.33 -10.92 -6.34
CA ARG A 157 -9.93 -10.46 -6.37
C ARG A 157 -9.27 -10.71 -7.72
N LYS A 158 -10.04 -11.07 -8.75
CA LYS A 158 -9.50 -11.35 -10.08
C LYS A 158 -9.12 -10.03 -10.75
N VAL A 159 -7.91 -9.96 -11.28
CA VAL A 159 -7.40 -8.76 -11.97
C VAL A 159 -8.31 -8.36 -13.13
N SER A 160 -8.80 -9.34 -13.89
CA SER A 160 -9.69 -9.16 -15.05
C SER A 160 -11.01 -8.44 -14.76
N ASN A 161 -11.41 -8.36 -13.49
CA ASN A 161 -12.69 -7.80 -13.10
C ASN A 161 -12.60 -6.29 -12.80
N TYR A 162 -11.39 -5.74 -12.78
CA TYR A 162 -11.12 -4.32 -12.66
C TYR A 162 -10.75 -3.80 -14.05
N LYS A 163 -11.62 -3.03 -14.70
CA LYS A 163 -11.44 -2.48 -16.05
C LYS A 163 -10.91 -1.05 -16.02
N TYR A 164 -11.22 -0.29 -14.98
CA TYR A 164 -10.84 1.11 -14.86
C TYR A 164 -9.58 1.30 -14.01
N TRP A 165 -9.38 0.43 -13.02
CA TRP A 165 -8.32 0.55 -12.02
C TRP A 165 -7.23 -0.51 -12.13
N ASN A 166 -7.27 -1.40 -13.13
CA ASN A 166 -6.29 -2.51 -13.22
C ASN A 166 -4.84 -2.04 -13.33
N GLU A 167 -4.51 -1.05 -14.16
CA GLU A 167 -3.11 -0.61 -14.33
C GLU A 167 -2.55 -0.08 -13.02
N ARG A 168 -3.33 0.76 -12.32
CA ARG A 168 -2.92 1.33 -11.03
C ARG A 168 -2.90 0.29 -9.91
N LEU A 169 -3.85 -0.64 -9.90
CA LEU A 169 -3.85 -1.77 -8.95
C LEU A 169 -2.69 -2.73 -9.22
N ASP A 170 -2.40 -3.04 -10.48
CA ASP A 170 -1.29 -3.90 -10.88
C ASP A 170 0.04 -3.24 -10.49
N PHE A 171 0.21 -1.94 -10.73
CA PHE A 171 1.39 -1.21 -10.29
C PHE A 171 1.54 -1.20 -8.76
N LEU A 172 0.46 -0.91 -8.02
CA LEU A 172 0.46 -0.98 -6.55
C LEU A 172 0.77 -2.40 -6.06
N TYR A 173 0.23 -3.41 -6.73
CA TYR A 173 0.43 -4.81 -6.39
C TYR A 173 1.85 -5.29 -6.70
N GLU A 174 2.44 -4.86 -7.80
CA GLU A 174 3.84 -5.11 -8.14
C GLU A 174 4.77 -4.42 -7.15
N ALA A 175 4.50 -3.16 -6.78
CA ALA A 175 5.22 -2.46 -5.71
C ALA A 175 5.11 -3.20 -4.37
N PHE A 176 3.95 -3.77 -4.08
CA PHE A 176 3.71 -4.62 -2.90
C PHE A 176 4.52 -5.91 -2.94
N GLN A 177 4.50 -6.64 -4.05
CA GLN A 177 5.26 -7.88 -4.21
C GLN A 177 6.77 -7.65 -4.21
N SER A 178 7.24 -6.59 -4.88
CA SER A 178 8.65 -6.23 -4.96
C SER A 178 9.21 -5.85 -3.60
N SER A 179 8.47 -5.02 -2.84
CA SER A 179 8.85 -4.63 -1.47
C SER A 179 8.79 -5.81 -0.50
N ALA A 180 7.87 -6.75 -0.71
CA ALA A 180 7.82 -8.00 0.05
C ALA A 180 9.01 -8.94 -0.28
N SER A 181 9.61 -8.83 -1.46
CA SER A 181 10.72 -9.70 -1.91
C SER A 181 12.10 -9.12 -1.63
N GLN A 182 12.22 -7.79 -1.49
CA GLN A 182 13.46 -7.08 -1.19
C GLN A 182 13.24 -6.12 -0.01
N PRO A 183 13.52 -6.55 1.24
CA PRO A 183 13.33 -5.70 2.40
C PRO A 183 14.33 -4.53 2.36
N LYS A 184 13.83 -3.30 2.18
CA LYS A 184 14.65 -2.08 2.14
C LYS A 184 15.13 -1.63 3.54
N SER A 185 14.61 -2.23 4.63
CA SER A 185 14.96 -1.87 6.01
C SER A 185 14.96 -3.06 6.99
N LEU A 186 15.94 -3.10 7.91
CA LEU A 186 16.03 -4.10 8.99
C LEU A 186 14.80 -4.10 9.92
N SER A 187 14.10 -2.96 10.05
CA SER A 187 12.84 -2.86 10.81
C SER A 187 11.69 -3.59 10.13
N GLN A 188 11.66 -3.60 8.78
CA GLN A 188 10.68 -4.35 8.00
C GLN A 188 10.91 -5.87 8.13
N PHE A 189 12.18 -6.31 8.16
CA PHE A 189 12.53 -7.73 8.37
C PHE A 189 12.06 -8.27 9.73
N TRP A 190 12.08 -7.43 10.78
CA TRP A 190 11.63 -7.83 12.12
C TRP A 190 10.13 -8.19 12.17
N ASN A 191 9.31 -7.56 11.34
CA ASN A 191 7.85 -7.70 11.36
C ASN A 191 7.29 -8.62 10.26
N ASP A 192 8.13 -9.06 9.32
CA ASP A 192 7.75 -9.99 8.28
C ASP A 192 7.82 -11.44 8.79
N ARG A 193 6.64 -12.05 8.98
CA ARG A 193 6.47 -13.44 9.44
C ARG A 193 6.06 -14.42 8.33
N ARG A 194 5.99 -13.97 7.07
CA ARG A 194 5.36 -14.77 6.00
C ARG A 194 6.33 -15.74 5.33
N ASN A 195 7.61 -15.38 5.21
CA ASN A 195 8.65 -16.29 4.72
C ASN A 195 9.45 -16.88 5.87
N LYS A 196 8.87 -17.88 6.56
CA LYS A 196 9.47 -18.52 7.75
C LYS A 196 10.91 -18.96 7.51
N VAL A 197 11.22 -19.49 6.33
CA VAL A 197 12.56 -19.99 5.97
C VAL A 197 13.58 -18.85 5.96
N GLN A 198 13.31 -17.77 5.22
CA GLN A 198 14.21 -16.61 5.18
C GLN A 198 14.37 -15.94 6.55
N TRP A 199 13.27 -15.87 7.33
CA TRP A 199 13.29 -15.37 8.71
C TRP A 199 14.24 -16.19 9.60
N TYR A 200 14.16 -17.53 9.57
CA TYR A 200 15.07 -18.39 10.32
C TYR A 200 16.52 -18.26 9.85
N THR A 201 16.77 -18.24 8.54
CA THR A 201 18.13 -18.14 8.00
C THR A 201 18.84 -16.85 8.45
N PHE A 202 18.13 -15.72 8.45
CA PHE A 202 18.68 -14.45 8.95
C PHE A 202 19.03 -14.53 10.45
N TRP A 203 18.10 -15.02 11.29
CA TRP A 203 18.37 -15.13 12.73
C TRP A 203 19.46 -16.14 13.07
N ILE A 204 19.58 -17.22 12.30
CA ILE A 204 20.71 -18.16 12.39
C ILE A 204 22.01 -17.43 12.06
N ALA A 205 22.07 -16.67 10.96
CA ALA A 205 23.26 -15.92 10.57
C ALA A 205 23.68 -14.88 11.64
N VAL A 206 22.71 -14.14 12.19
CA VAL A 206 22.94 -13.19 13.29
C VAL A 206 23.47 -13.92 14.53
N THR A 207 22.87 -15.06 14.89
CA THR A 207 23.30 -15.85 16.05
C THR A 207 24.73 -16.36 15.87
N VAL A 208 25.06 -16.89 14.69
CA VAL A 208 26.42 -17.35 14.35
C VAL A 208 27.41 -16.19 14.45
N LEU A 209 27.09 -15.02 13.88
CA LEU A 209 27.96 -13.84 13.93
C LEU A 209 28.23 -13.41 15.38
N VAL A 210 27.20 -13.34 16.23
CA VAL A 210 27.35 -13.00 17.65
C VAL A 210 28.21 -14.03 18.38
N LEU A 211 27.97 -15.33 18.15
CA LEU A 211 28.78 -16.40 18.74
C LEU A 211 30.24 -16.30 18.30
N THR A 212 30.51 -16.02 17.02
CA THR A 212 31.88 -15.84 16.51
C THR A 212 32.59 -14.68 17.19
N ILE A 213 31.92 -13.54 17.39
CA ILE A 213 32.50 -12.39 18.10
C ILE A 213 32.79 -12.75 19.56
N VAL A 214 31.85 -13.40 20.24
CA VAL A 214 32.02 -13.81 21.65
C VAL A 214 33.17 -14.80 21.80
N PHE A 215 33.23 -15.84 20.95
CA PHE A 215 34.34 -16.80 20.98
C PHE A 215 35.67 -16.15 20.63
N GLY A 216 35.70 -15.22 19.67
CA GLY A 216 36.90 -14.43 19.36
C GLY A 216 37.39 -13.61 20.55
N LEU A 217 36.47 -12.97 21.29
CA LEU A 217 36.81 -12.22 22.51
C LEU A 217 37.33 -13.12 23.62
N ILE A 218 36.68 -14.25 23.88
CA ILE A 218 37.12 -15.22 24.89
C ILE A 218 38.53 -15.71 24.55
N GLN A 219 38.77 -16.09 23.29
CA GLN A 219 40.08 -16.55 22.83
C GLN A 219 41.16 -15.47 22.93
N SER A 220 40.81 -14.21 22.64
CA SER A 220 41.74 -13.09 22.82
C SER A 220 42.14 -12.91 24.28
N ILE A 221 41.17 -12.94 25.20
CA ILE A 221 41.42 -12.81 26.64
C ILE A 221 42.25 -13.98 27.17
N THR A 222 41.90 -15.22 26.82
CA THR A 222 42.66 -16.39 27.26
C THR A 222 44.08 -16.39 26.71
N GLY A 223 44.27 -15.94 25.46
CA GLY A 223 45.58 -15.75 24.86
C GLY A 223 46.44 -14.74 25.65
N ILE A 224 45.88 -13.59 26.02
CA ILE A 224 46.60 -12.58 26.83
C ILE A 224 47.00 -13.15 28.20
N ILE A 225 46.10 -13.88 28.87
CA ILE A 225 46.38 -14.51 30.16
C ILE A 225 47.48 -15.58 30.04
N GLN A 226 47.42 -16.44 29.02
CA GLN A 226 48.43 -17.47 28.78
C GLN A 226 49.80 -16.86 28.52
N VAL A 227 49.86 -15.79 27.73
CA VAL A 227 51.11 -15.06 27.48
C VAL A 227 51.66 -14.46 28.79
N ASN A 228 50.81 -13.85 29.62
CA ASN A 228 51.25 -13.28 30.90
C ASN A 228 51.80 -14.36 31.85
N LEU A 229 51.11 -15.50 31.99
CA LEU A 229 51.56 -16.64 32.79
C LEU A 229 52.88 -17.24 32.26
N ALA A 230 53.10 -17.22 30.95
CA ALA A 230 54.36 -17.68 30.35
C ALA A 230 55.53 -16.74 30.63
N TYR A 231 55.30 -15.42 30.69
CA TYR A 231 56.33 -14.43 31.03
C TYR A 231 56.64 -14.37 32.54
N HIS A 232 55.68 -14.69 33.40
CA HIS A 232 55.87 -14.80 34.85
C HIS A 232 55.58 -16.23 35.33
N PRO A 233 56.45 -17.21 35.03
CA PRO A 233 56.27 -18.55 35.55
C PRO A 233 56.36 -18.48 37.08
N ILE A 234 55.29 -18.91 37.75
CA ILE A 234 55.26 -19.03 39.21
C ILE A 234 56.25 -20.14 39.56
N GLY A 235 57.47 -19.76 39.97
CA GLY A 235 58.47 -20.68 40.47
C GLY A 235 57.97 -21.28 41.78
N TYR A 236 57.78 -22.60 41.80
CA TYR A 236 57.65 -23.40 43.02
C TYR A 236 59.04 -23.73 43.58
#